data_AF-A0A7S1VE62-F1
#
_entry.id   AF-A0A7S1VE62-F1
#
_cell.length_a   1.000
_cell.length_b   1.000
_cell.length_c   1.000
_cell.angle_alpha   90.00
_cell.angle_beta   90.00
_cell.angle_gamma   90.00
#
_symmetry.space_group_name_H-M   'P 1'
#
loop_
_entity.id
_entity.type
_entity.pdbx_description
1 polymer ?
#
loop_
_entity_poly.entity_id
_entity_poly.type
_entity_poly.pdbx_seq_one_letter_code
_entity_poly.pdbx_strand_id
1 'polypeptide(L)'
;MREYVRDDDVDAAIQQLLHSFLSAQKFSVRRSLRKSFGKFLNTGNDRAHLLLHILQEMFRNEQMYQIIRLRQRNASEDLAETLEVQLDELEGKARERRIYDLADFLESDAFAEAGYVLDERR
;
A
#
# COMPACT_ATOMS: atom_id res chain seq x y z
N MET A 1 5.95 -22.59 -1.01
CA MET A 1 7.24 -21.88 -1.20
C MET A 1 7.27 -21.35 -2.61
N ARG A 2 7.58 -20.06 -2.81
CA ARG A 2 7.72 -19.46 -4.16
C ARG A 2 9.13 -19.81 -4.67
N GLU A 3 9.21 -20.55 -5.79
CA GLU A 3 10.48 -21.00 -6.39
C GLU A 3 11.20 -19.94 -7.25
N TYR A 4 10.65 -18.73 -7.39
CA TYR A 4 11.26 -17.65 -8.16
C TYR A 4 11.39 -16.39 -7.32
N VAL A 5 12.62 -15.88 -7.23
CA VAL A 5 12.95 -14.57 -6.66
C VAL A 5 12.46 -13.49 -7.62
N ARG A 6 11.63 -12.56 -7.15
CA ARG A 6 11.14 -11.43 -7.94
C ARG A 6 11.99 -10.20 -7.69
N ASP A 7 11.98 -9.26 -8.64
CA ASP A 7 12.72 -7.99 -8.51
C ASP A 7 12.38 -7.24 -7.20
N ASP A 8 11.13 -7.35 -6.73
CA ASP A 8 10.69 -6.71 -5.48
C ASP A 8 11.31 -7.35 -4.23
N ASP A 9 11.52 -8.67 -4.23
CA ASP A 9 12.18 -9.37 -3.13
C ASP A 9 13.66 -8.97 -3.07
N VAL A 10 14.27 -8.71 -4.23
CA VAL A 10 15.64 -8.21 -4.35
C VAL A 10 15.75 -6.78 -3.83
N ASP A 11 14.82 -5.90 -4.20
CA ASP A 11 14.79 -4.52 -3.72
C ASP A 11 14.59 -4.45 -2.20
N ALA A 12 13.70 -5.28 -1.65
CA ALA A 12 13.50 -5.39 -0.20
C ALA A 12 14.77 -5.89 0.52
N ALA A 13 15.45 -6.90 -0.04
CA ALA A 13 16.70 -7.40 0.50
C ALA A 13 17.82 -6.33 0.45
N ILE A 14 17.92 -5.57 -0.64
CA ILE A 14 18.87 -4.45 -0.78
C ILE A 14 18.55 -3.39 0.28
N GLN A 15 17.28 -3.02 0.46
CA GLN A 15 16.87 -2.04 1.46
C GLN A 15 17.28 -2.49 2.87
N GLN A 16 16.99 -3.73 3.24
CA GLN A 16 17.34 -4.30 4.55
C GLN A 16 18.86 -4.32 4.79
N LEU A 17 19.64 -4.70 3.77
CA LEU A 17 21.11 -4.68 3.83
C LEU A 17 21.65 -3.26 3.99
N LEU A 18 21.10 -2.29 3.26
CA LEU A 18 21.50 -0.89 3.38
C LEU A 18 21.16 -0.33 4.76
N HIS A 19 20.01 -0.67 5.34
CA HIS A 19 19.65 -0.26 6.71
C HIS A 19 20.67 -0.79 7.73
N SER A 20 20.99 -2.09 7.66
CA SER A 20 21.99 -2.71 8.53
C SER A 20 23.37 -2.06 8.36
N PHE A 21 23.83 -1.89 7.11
CA PHE A 21 25.11 -1.28 6.82
C PHE A 21 25.20 0.18 7.31
N LEU A 22 24.19 1.00 7.02
CA LEU A 22 24.14 2.41 7.42
C LEU A 22 24.13 2.58 8.94
N SER A 23 23.49 1.66 9.68
CA SER A 23 23.44 1.68 11.16
C SER A 23 24.84 1.58 11.78
N ALA A 24 25.74 0.81 11.16
CA ALA A 24 27.11 0.61 11.62
C ALA A 24 28.07 1.76 11.24
N GLN A 25 27.65 2.68 10.35
CA GLN A 25 28.51 3.76 9.89
C GLN A 25 28.46 5.01 10.80
N LYS A 26 29.59 5.72 10.88
CA LYS A 26 29.69 7.05 11.51
C LYS A 26 28.72 8.03 10.82
N PHE A 27 28.16 8.97 11.57
CA PHE A 27 27.10 9.89 11.11
C PHE A 27 27.40 10.59 9.78
N SER A 28 28.62 11.12 9.60
CA SER A 28 29.02 11.81 8.36
C SER A 28 28.97 10.90 7.14
N VAL A 29 29.49 9.67 7.27
CA VAL A 29 29.48 8.65 6.22
C VAL A 29 28.05 8.19 5.95
N ARG A 30 27.27 7.91 7.01
CA ARG A 30 25.85 7.54 6.91
C ARG A 30 25.03 8.57 6.12
N ARG A 31 25.26 9.86 6.37
CA ARG A 31 24.56 10.95 5.66
C ARG A 31 24.90 10.99 4.17
N SER A 32 26.18 10.81 3.83
CA SER A 32 26.63 10.75 2.44
C SER A 32 26.03 9.53 1.71
N LEU A 33 26.11 8.35 2.32
CA LEU A 33 25.60 7.10 1.75
C LEU A 33 24.07 7.11 1.61
N ARG A 34 23.32 7.68 2.57
CA ARG A 34 21.86 7.88 2.44
C ARG A 34 21.50 8.69 1.20
N LYS A 35 22.28 9.73 0.88
CA LYS A 35 22.05 10.54 -0.33
C LYS A 35 22.32 9.72 -1.59
N SER A 36 23.40 8.95 -1.62
CA SER A 36 23.76 8.12 -2.78
C SER A 36 22.80 6.95 -3.00
N PHE A 37 22.28 6.35 -1.93
CA PHE A 37 21.36 5.20 -2.00
C PHE A 37 19.88 5.57 -1.82
N GLY A 38 19.53 6.86 -1.90
CA GLY A 38 18.17 7.35 -1.64
C GLY A 38 17.09 6.64 -2.45
N LYS A 39 17.40 6.26 -3.71
CA LYS A 39 16.49 5.46 -4.55
C LYS A 39 16.06 4.16 -3.87
N PHE A 40 17.00 3.41 -3.32
CA PHE A 40 16.74 2.11 -2.69
C PHE A 40 16.15 2.24 -1.29
N LEU A 41 16.41 3.35 -0.59
CA LEU A 41 15.92 3.58 0.77
C LEU A 41 14.49 4.12 0.84
N ASN A 42 14.03 4.83 -0.20
CA ASN A 42 12.71 5.46 -0.22
C ASN A 42 11.66 4.65 -0.99
N THR A 43 12.06 3.57 -1.67
CA THR A 43 11.17 2.77 -2.52
C THR A 43 9.98 2.19 -1.74
N GLY A 44 10.17 1.77 -0.48
CA GLY A 44 9.06 1.28 0.36
C GLY A 44 7.98 2.33 0.62
N ASN A 45 8.39 3.56 0.95
CA ASN A 45 7.42 4.65 1.21
C ASN A 45 6.65 5.03 -0.06
N ASP A 46 7.32 5.08 -1.21
CA ASP A 46 6.66 5.42 -2.48
C ASP A 46 5.62 4.35 -2.86
N ARG A 47 5.89 3.07 -2.58
CA ARG A 47 4.93 1.96 -2.77
C ARG A 47 3.72 2.10 -1.86
N ALA A 48 3.91 2.41 -0.58
CA ALA A 48 2.81 2.62 0.36
C ALA A 48 1.90 3.79 -0.05
N HIS A 49 2.47 4.91 -0.52
CA HIS A 49 1.69 6.04 -1.03
C HIS A 49 0.89 5.68 -2.29
N LEU A 50 1.49 4.89 -3.19
CA LEU A 50 0.79 4.42 -4.39
C LEU A 50 -0.38 3.50 -4.04
N LEU A 51 -0.18 2.55 -3.12
CA LEU A 51 -1.24 1.66 -2.63
C LEU A 51 -2.38 2.45 -1.97
N LEU A 52 -2.05 3.45 -1.15
CA LEU A 52 -3.05 4.33 -0.54
C LEU A 52 -3.86 5.07 -1.60
N HIS A 53 -3.21 5.59 -2.64
CA HIS A 53 -3.90 6.28 -3.73
C HIS A 53 -4.86 5.36 -4.49
N ILE A 54 -4.44 4.13 -4.79
CA ILE A 54 -5.27 3.10 -5.43
C ILE A 54 -6.48 2.79 -4.56
N LEU A 55 -6.26 2.55 -3.26
CA LEU A 55 -7.33 2.24 -2.30
C LEU A 55 -8.37 3.37 -2.24
N GLN A 56 -7.91 4.62 -2.14
CA GLN A 56 -8.79 5.80 -2.16
C GLN A 56 -9.62 5.88 -3.44
N GLU A 57 -9.04 5.54 -4.59
CA GLU A 57 -9.76 5.50 -5.85
C GLU A 57 -10.84 4.41 -5.86
N MET A 58 -10.54 3.23 -5.32
CA MET A 58 -11.51 2.14 -5.19
C MET A 58 -12.70 2.54 -4.32
N PHE A 59 -12.46 3.12 -3.14
CA PHE A 59 -13.52 3.60 -2.27
C PHE A 59 -14.37 4.70 -2.92
N ARG A 60 -13.75 5.64 -3.66
CA ARG A 60 -14.51 6.66 -4.41
C ARG A 60 -15.41 6.04 -5.47
N ASN A 61 -14.94 5.01 -6.16
CA ASN A 61 -15.73 4.31 -7.19
C ASN A 61 -16.89 3.54 -6.56
N GLU A 62 -16.66 2.87 -5.43
CA GLU A 62 -17.70 2.15 -4.70
C GLU A 62 -18.78 3.10 -4.15
N GLN A 63 -18.36 4.26 -3.62
CA GLN A 63 -19.26 5.33 -3.21
C GLN A 63 -20.15 5.79 -4.37
N MET A 64 -19.55 6.05 -5.54
CA MET A 64 -20.29 6.49 -6.72
C MET A 64 -21.30 5.42 -7.18
N TYR A 65 -20.89 4.14 -7.18
CA TYR A 65 -21.76 3.03 -7.55
C TYR A 65 -22.97 2.91 -6.62
N GLN A 66 -22.75 2.97 -5.32
CA GLN A 66 -23.82 2.95 -4.32
C GLN A 66 -24.78 4.13 -4.50
N ILE A 67 -24.28 5.36 -4.66
CA ILE A 67 -25.11 6.56 -4.89
C ILE A 67 -26.01 6.40 -6.13
N ILE A 68 -25.47 5.92 -7.26
CA ILE A 68 -26.24 5.70 -8.49
C ILE A 68 -27.33 4.66 -8.26
N ARG A 69 -26.99 3.56 -7.57
CA ARG A 69 -27.92 2.47 -7.26
C ARG A 69 -29.06 2.92 -6.34
N LEU A 70 -28.77 3.71 -5.31
CA LEU A 70 -29.78 4.28 -4.41
C LEU A 70 -30.74 5.22 -5.16
N ARG A 71 -30.21 6.11 -6.02
CA ARG A 71 -31.02 7.02 -6.84
C ARG A 71 -31.97 6.27 -7.78
N GLN A 72 -31.53 5.15 -8.36
CA GLN A 72 -32.40 4.33 -9.22
C GLN A 72 -33.52 3.62 -8.46
N ARG A 73 -33.34 3.37 -7.16
CA ARG A 73 -34.29 2.61 -6.33
C ARG A 73 -35.28 3.48 -5.54
N ASN A 74 -35.18 4.82 -5.61
CA ASN A 74 -35.92 5.75 -4.74
C ASN A 74 -35.86 5.35 -3.24
N ALA A 75 -34.74 4.76 -2.81
CA ALA A 75 -34.54 4.31 -1.44
C ALA A 75 -33.86 5.42 -0.62
N SER A 76 -34.24 5.55 0.65
CA SER A 76 -33.71 6.53 1.60
C SER A 76 -32.18 6.47 1.69
N GLU A 77 -31.52 7.63 1.85
CA GLU A 77 -30.06 7.78 1.93
C GLU A 77 -29.40 7.02 3.10
N ASP A 78 -30.19 6.52 4.06
CA ASP A 78 -29.76 5.82 5.28
C ASP A 78 -29.15 4.42 5.07
N LEU A 79 -29.07 3.89 3.85
CA LEU A 79 -28.50 2.54 3.60
C LEU A 79 -26.99 2.51 3.31
N ALA A 80 -26.31 3.66 3.29
CA ALA A 80 -24.90 3.75 2.94
C ALA A 80 -23.97 3.79 4.18
N GLU A 81 -24.15 2.88 5.15
CA GLU A 81 -23.35 2.96 6.38
C GLU A 81 -21.97 2.28 6.28
N THR A 82 -21.76 1.38 5.31
CA THR A 82 -20.48 0.68 5.16
C THR A 82 -20.06 0.55 3.70
N LEU A 83 -18.87 1.06 3.39
CA LEU A 83 -18.19 0.84 2.12
C LEU A 83 -17.16 -0.25 2.35
N GLU A 84 -17.19 -1.27 1.52
CA GLU A 84 -16.25 -2.38 1.58
C GLU A 84 -15.57 -2.50 0.21
N VAL A 85 -14.26 -2.69 0.23
CA VAL A 85 -13.47 -2.96 -0.97
C VAL A 85 -12.83 -4.33 -0.79
N GLN A 86 -12.96 -5.18 -1.81
CA GLN A 86 -12.37 -6.53 -1.75
C GLN A 86 -10.85 -6.44 -1.83
N LEU A 87 -10.18 -7.18 -0.93
CA LEU A 87 -8.72 -7.24 -0.90
C LEU A 87 -8.16 -7.80 -2.22
N ASP A 88 -8.83 -8.79 -2.82
CA ASP A 88 -8.45 -9.37 -4.12
C ASP A 88 -8.41 -8.32 -5.25
N GLU A 89 -9.29 -7.33 -5.23
CA GLU A 89 -9.32 -6.27 -6.24
C GLU A 89 -8.16 -5.28 -6.03
N LEU A 90 -7.85 -4.97 -4.77
CA LEU A 90 -6.68 -4.18 -4.41
C LEU A 90 -5.38 -4.90 -4.81
N GLU A 91 -5.29 -6.21 -4.54
CA GLU A 91 -4.18 -7.06 -4.98
C GLU A 91 -4.02 -7.05 -6.50
N GLY A 92 -5.12 -7.17 -7.24
CA GLY A 92 -5.11 -7.11 -8.70
C GLY A 92 -4.50 -5.81 -9.22
N LYS A 93 -4.96 -4.67 -8.70
CA LYS A 93 -4.44 -3.33 -9.06
C LYS A 93 -3.01 -3.10 -8.62
N ALA A 94 -2.62 -3.64 -7.46
CA ALA A 94 -1.24 -3.60 -6.98
C ALA A 94 -0.30 -4.39 -7.91
N ARG A 95 -0.72 -5.57 -8.37
CA ARG A 95 0.07 -6.42 -9.28
C ARG A 95 0.36 -5.76 -10.62
N GLU A 96 -0.58 -4.99 -11.17
CA GLU A 96 -0.37 -4.20 -12.39
C GLU A 96 0.76 -3.17 -12.23
N ARG A 97 0.98 -2.70 -11.00
CA ARG A 97 2.04 -1.77 -10.62
C ARG A 97 3.30 -2.47 -10.12
N ARG A 98 3.38 -3.80 -10.28
CA ARG A 98 4.46 -4.66 -9.77
C ARG A 98 4.62 -4.58 -8.25
N ILE A 99 3.51 -4.43 -7.54
CA ILE A 99 3.47 -4.56 -6.08
C ILE A 99 2.74 -5.87 -5.75
N TYR A 100 3.43 -6.79 -5.12
CA TYR A 100 2.91 -8.13 -4.82
C TYR A 100 2.79 -8.42 -3.33
N ASP A 101 3.35 -7.55 -2.50
CA ASP A 101 3.27 -7.61 -1.05
C ASP A 101 2.56 -6.35 -0.57
N LEU A 102 1.48 -6.56 0.18
CA LEU A 102 0.67 -5.52 0.80
C LEU A 102 0.76 -5.58 2.32
N ALA A 103 1.40 -6.59 2.91
CA ALA A 103 1.46 -6.76 4.37
C ALA A 103 2.05 -5.51 5.03
N ASP A 104 3.21 -5.06 4.55
CA ASP A 104 3.87 -3.84 5.01
C ASP A 104 2.97 -2.59 4.92
N PHE A 105 2.07 -2.53 3.93
CA PHE A 105 1.15 -1.41 3.76
C PHE A 105 -0.07 -1.52 4.68
N LEU A 106 -0.66 -2.70 4.78
CA LEU A 106 -1.83 -2.96 5.62
C LEU A 106 -1.51 -2.80 7.12
N GLU A 107 -0.28 -3.11 7.52
CA GLU A 107 0.23 -2.89 8.87
C GLU A 107 0.77 -1.46 9.09
N SER A 108 0.85 -0.63 8.05
CA SER A 108 1.44 0.71 8.15
C SER A 108 0.52 1.71 8.85
N ASP A 109 1.14 2.67 9.56
CA ASP A 109 0.44 3.80 10.15
C ASP A 109 -0.35 4.62 9.10
N ALA A 110 0.15 4.69 7.86
CA ALA A 110 -0.52 5.43 6.78
C ALA A 110 -1.88 4.83 6.41
N PHE A 111 -2.05 3.51 6.53
CA PHE A 111 -3.33 2.83 6.31
C PHE A 111 -4.32 3.13 7.45
N ALA A 112 -3.84 3.05 8.69
CA ALA A 112 -4.65 3.33 9.88
C ALA A 112 -5.04 4.81 10.00
N GLU A 113 -4.11 5.75 9.74
CA GLU A 113 -4.37 7.20 9.75
C GLU A 113 -5.40 7.61 8.70
N ALA A 114 -5.46 6.90 7.57
CA ALA A 114 -6.46 7.12 6.54
C ALA A 114 -7.87 6.62 6.92
N GLY A 115 -8.02 5.98 8.09
CA GLY A 115 -9.29 5.52 8.63
C GLY A 115 -9.77 4.19 8.05
N TYR A 116 -8.88 3.42 7.40
CA TYR A 116 -9.20 2.10 6.89
C TYR A 116 -9.00 1.02 7.95
N VAL A 117 -9.81 -0.03 7.88
CA VAL A 117 -9.71 -1.21 8.75
C VAL A 117 -9.64 -2.44 7.87
N LEU A 118 -8.66 -3.30 8.13
CA LEU A 118 -8.58 -4.61 7.50
C LEU A 118 -9.52 -5.56 8.25
N ASP A 119 -10.51 -6.11 7.55
CA ASP A 119 -11.33 -7.20 8.06
C ASP A 119 -10.77 -8.53 7.52
N GLU A 120 -9.98 -9.22 8.33
CA GLU A 120 -9.36 -10.50 7.95
C GLU A 120 -10.37 -11.67 7.83
N ARG A 121 -11.66 -11.43 8.11
CA ARG A 121 -12.70 -12.47 8.11
C ARG A 121 -13.48 -12.59 6.80
N ARG A 122 -13.31 -11.69 5.84
CA ARG A 122 -14.15 -11.61 4.62
C ARG A 122 -13.37 -11.41 3.34
#